data_AF-A0A5S3YA72-F1
#
_entry.id   AF-A0A5S3YA72-F1
#
_cell.length_a   1.000
_cell.length_b   1.000
_cell.length_c   1.000
_cell.angle_alpha   90.00
_cell.angle_beta   90.00
_cell.angle_gamma   90.00
#
_symmetry.space_group_name_H-M   'P 1'
#
loop_
_entity.id
_entity.type
_entity.pdbx_description
1 polymer ?
#
loop_
_entity_poly.entity_id
_entity_poly.type
_entity_poly.pdbx_seq_one_letter_code
_entity_poly.pdbx_strand_id
1 'polypeptide(L)'
;KPYFPEKELYSFAEKAQTATFTCHGYAQVFKSIPNNAVVYCDPPYVPLSKTASFTSYAKGGFDLNDQATLANLAETTAFERSTPVLISNHDTVWTRKIYSQAKLDAIQVKRTISPKGTG
;
A
#
# COMPACT_ATOMS: atom_id res chain seq x y z
N LYS A 1 -21.00 -23.01 10.23
CA LYS A 1 -20.14 -22.79 11.41
C LYS A 1 -19.12 -21.74 11.04
N PRO A 2 -18.98 -20.62 11.78
CA PRO A 2 -17.98 -19.62 11.45
C PRO A 2 -16.58 -20.22 11.56
N TYR A 3 -15.67 -19.78 10.70
CA TYR A 3 -14.27 -20.16 10.77
C TYR A 3 -13.64 -19.53 12.03
N PHE A 4 -12.97 -20.35 12.84
CA PHE A 4 -12.16 -19.86 13.95
C PHE A 4 -10.68 -19.95 13.56
N PRO A 5 -9.98 -18.81 13.40
CA PRO A 5 -8.61 -18.78 12.88
C PRO A 5 -7.57 -19.11 13.97
N GLU A 6 -7.72 -20.27 14.62
CA GLU A 6 -6.88 -20.66 15.76
C GLU A 6 -5.39 -20.69 15.41
N LYS A 7 -5.06 -21.31 14.27
CA LYS A 7 -3.67 -21.48 13.83
C LYS A 7 -3.03 -20.14 13.47
N GLU A 8 -3.78 -19.25 12.82
CA GLU A 8 -3.33 -17.92 12.45
C GLU A 8 -3.10 -17.05 13.67
N LEU A 9 -3.93 -17.17 14.71
CA LEU A 9 -3.74 -16.45 15.97
C LEU A 9 -2.44 -16.85 16.66
N TYR A 10 -2.15 -18.15 16.76
CA TYR A 10 -0.87 -18.61 17.32
C TYR A 10 0.32 -18.17 16.45
N SER A 11 0.21 -18.29 15.13
CA SER A 11 1.28 -17.86 14.22
C SER A 11 1.55 -16.35 14.29
N PHE A 12 0.49 -15.55 14.42
CA PHE A 12 0.62 -14.11 14.63
C PHE A 12 1.29 -13.81 15.97
N ALA A 13 0.85 -14.47 17.05
CA ALA A 13 1.37 -14.24 18.40
C ALA A 13 2.88 -14.52 18.51
N GLU A 14 3.36 -15.58 17.84
CA GLU A 14 4.79 -15.92 17.76
C GLU A 14 5.59 -14.83 17.03
N LYS A 15 5.13 -14.40 15.85
CA LYS A 15 5.81 -13.35 15.05
C LYS A 15 5.74 -11.97 15.70
N ALA A 16 4.65 -11.68 16.41
CA ALA A 16 4.43 -10.40 17.06
C ALA A 16 5.46 -10.12 18.17
N GLN A 17 6.13 -11.15 18.72
CA GLN A 17 7.16 -10.99 19.74
C GLN A 17 8.35 -10.14 19.27
N THR A 18 8.60 -10.08 17.96
CA THR A 18 9.69 -9.30 17.35
C THR A 18 9.18 -8.10 16.55
N ALA A 19 7.91 -7.72 16.72
CA ALA A 19 7.28 -6.62 16.00
C ALA A 19 6.89 -5.48 16.95
N THR A 20 7.08 -4.24 16.50
CA THR A 20 6.56 -3.06 17.19
C THR A 20 5.38 -2.49 16.40
N PHE A 21 4.21 -2.42 17.03
CA PHE A 21 3.01 -1.86 16.42
C PHE A 21 2.87 -0.39 16.80
N THR A 22 2.61 0.45 15.80
CA THR A 22 2.35 1.88 16.03
C THR A 22 1.15 2.33 15.21
N CYS A 23 0.42 3.35 15.70
CA CYS A 23 -0.72 3.93 15.01
C CYS A 23 -0.39 5.40 14.69
N HIS A 24 0.24 5.62 13.54
CA HIS A 24 0.66 6.94 13.08
C HIS A 24 0.30 7.15 11.61
N GLY A 25 0.24 8.41 11.18
CA GLY A 25 0.13 8.73 9.76
C GLY A 25 1.41 8.31 9.02
N TYR A 26 1.27 7.83 7.79
CA TYR A 26 2.40 7.36 6.98
C TYR A 26 3.53 8.41 6.91
N ALA A 27 3.20 9.69 6.70
CA ALA A 27 4.18 10.77 6.64
C ALA A 27 4.99 10.94 7.94
N GLN A 28 4.41 10.65 9.11
CA GLN A 28 5.13 10.67 10.38
C GLN A 28 6.09 9.49 10.51
N VAL A 29 5.66 8.31 10.05
CA VAL A 29 6.51 7.11 10.00
C VAL A 29 7.73 7.37 9.12
N PHE A 30 7.55 7.99 7.94
CA PHE A 30 8.67 8.32 7.04
C PHE A 30 9.75 9.20 7.68
N LYS A 31 9.37 10.11 8.60
CA LYS A 31 10.32 10.96 9.34
C LYS A 31 11.15 10.18 10.38
N SER A 32 10.66 9.04 10.84
CA SER A 32 11.26 8.24 11.92
C SER A 32 11.86 6.91 11.46
N ILE A 33 11.98 6.70 10.14
CA ILE A 33 12.60 5.48 9.60
C ILE A 33 14.06 5.35 10.10
N PRO A 34 14.47 4.20 10.63
CA PRO A 34 15.88 3.95 10.96
C PRO A 34 16.78 3.85 9.72
N ASN A 35 18.06 4.20 9.84
CA ASN A 35 19.01 4.19 8.71
C ASN A 35 19.27 2.80 8.10
N ASN A 36 18.99 1.71 8.83
CA ASN A 36 19.14 0.32 8.37
C ASN A 36 17.78 -0.36 8.16
N ALA A 37 16.83 0.35 7.57
CA ALA A 37 15.48 -0.16 7.32
C ALA A 37 15.25 -0.45 5.84
N VAL A 38 14.23 -1.26 5.58
CA VAL A 38 13.57 -1.37 4.28
C VAL A 38 12.10 -1.06 4.51
N VAL A 39 11.50 -0.26 3.64
CA VAL A 39 10.12 0.18 3.78
C VAL A 39 9.25 -0.53 2.76
N TYR A 40 8.14 -1.09 3.22
CA TYR A 40 7.09 -1.61 2.35
C TYR A 40 5.81 -0.81 2.57
N CYS A 41 5.24 -0.31 1.47
CA CYS A 41 4.01 0.47 1.47
C CYS A 41 2.92 -0.26 0.68
N ASP A 42 1.79 -0.47 1.33
CA ASP A 42 0.57 -1.03 0.71
C ASP A 42 -0.60 -0.04 0.92
N PRO A 43 -0.61 1.12 0.23
CA PRO A 43 -1.65 2.13 0.40
C PRO A 43 -2.98 1.63 -0.17
N PRO A 44 -4.13 2.25 0.17
CA PRO A 44 -5.38 2.03 -0.56
C PRO A 44 -5.17 2.18 -2.08
N TYR A 45 -5.64 1.22 -2.88
CA TYR A 45 -5.26 1.12 -4.29
C TYR A 45 -5.96 2.17 -5.16
N VAL A 46 -5.25 2.68 -6.17
CA VAL A 46 -5.84 3.61 -7.15
C VAL A 46 -6.84 2.87 -8.02
N PRO A 47 -8.11 3.32 -8.13
CA PRO A 47 -9.13 2.64 -8.92
C PRO A 47 -8.71 2.42 -10.39
N LEU A 48 -9.06 1.24 -10.93
CA LEU A 48 -8.69 0.82 -12.28
C LEU A 48 -9.45 1.56 -13.40
N SER A 49 -10.56 2.26 -13.10
CA SER A 49 -11.32 3.02 -14.09
C SER A 49 -11.80 4.37 -13.55
N LYS A 50 -11.86 5.38 -14.43
CA LYS A 50 -12.42 6.71 -14.13
C LYS A 50 -13.89 6.65 -13.67
N THR A 51 -14.64 5.63 -14.10
CA THR A 51 -16.03 5.41 -13.67
C THR A 51 -16.13 4.83 -12.25
N ALA A 52 -15.09 4.14 -11.76
CA ALA A 52 -14.98 3.77 -10.35
C ALA A 52 -14.58 4.97 -9.47
N SER A 53 -13.82 5.93 -10.01
CA SER A 53 -13.45 7.18 -9.31
C SER A 53 -14.64 8.11 -9.02
N PHE A 54 -15.78 7.96 -9.70
CA PHE A 54 -16.91 8.89 -9.54
C PHE A 54 -17.77 8.65 -8.28
N THR A 55 -17.46 7.65 -7.43
CA THR A 55 -18.28 7.31 -6.26
C THR A 55 -17.65 7.58 -4.89
N SER A 56 -16.44 8.14 -4.80
CA SER A 56 -15.91 8.51 -3.49
C SER A 56 -14.93 9.68 -3.56
N TYR A 57 -15.46 10.89 -3.56
CA TYR A 57 -14.82 11.94 -2.76
C TYR A 57 -14.91 11.48 -1.31
N ALA A 58 -13.96 10.63 -0.89
CA ALA A 58 -13.87 10.17 0.48
C ALA A 58 -13.56 11.39 1.33
N LYS A 59 -14.59 11.94 1.98
CA LYS A 59 -14.50 13.13 2.86
C LYS A 59 -13.61 12.93 4.11
N GLY A 60 -12.78 11.88 4.13
CA GLY A 60 -11.80 11.52 5.16
C GLY A 60 -10.94 10.30 4.80
N GLY A 61 -10.67 10.04 3.52
CA GLY A 61 -9.92 8.85 3.06
C GLY A 61 -8.71 9.20 2.17
N PHE A 62 -7.84 8.21 1.95
CA PHE A 62 -6.59 8.33 1.17
C PHE A 62 -6.90 8.67 -0.30
N ASP A 63 -6.56 9.90 -0.72
CA ASP A 63 -6.90 10.43 -2.04
C ASP A 63 -5.73 10.38 -3.04
N LEU A 64 -5.91 10.96 -4.24
CA LEU A 64 -4.85 11.02 -5.24
C LEU A 64 -3.67 11.94 -4.84
N ASN A 65 -3.90 12.93 -3.97
CA ASN A 65 -2.83 13.76 -3.42
C ASN A 65 -2.05 12.99 -2.36
N ASP A 66 -2.70 12.15 -1.55
CA ASP A 66 -2.03 11.23 -0.63
C ASP A 66 -1.17 10.21 -1.39
N GLN A 67 -1.66 9.68 -2.53
CA GLN A 67 -0.86 8.83 -3.42
C GLN A 67 0.41 9.54 -3.89
N ALA A 68 0.27 10.78 -4.37
CA ALA A 68 1.41 11.58 -4.84
C ALA A 68 2.37 11.93 -3.69
N THR A 69 1.85 12.25 -2.51
CA THR A 69 2.65 12.56 -1.32
C THR A 69 3.44 11.34 -0.88
N LEU A 70 2.81 10.16 -0.84
CA LEU A 70 3.49 8.91 -0.54
C LEU A 70 4.60 8.60 -1.56
N ALA A 71 4.35 8.81 -2.86
CA ALA A 71 5.35 8.61 -3.90
C ALA A 71 6.57 9.52 -3.71
N ASN A 72 6.35 10.81 -3.44
CA ASN A 72 7.43 11.77 -3.17
C ASN A 72 8.23 11.39 -1.91
N LEU A 73 7.55 11.01 -0.82
CA LEU A 73 8.23 10.58 0.41
C LEU A 73 9.09 9.34 0.19
N ALA A 74 8.58 8.39 -0.59
CA ALA A 74 9.30 7.18 -0.94
C ALA A 74 10.53 7.49 -1.80
N GLU A 75 10.39 8.37 -2.79
CA GLU A 75 11.46 8.83 -3.66
C GLU A 75 12.58 9.51 -2.85
N THR A 76 12.24 10.52 -2.06
CA THR A 76 13.17 11.23 -1.18
C THR A 76 13.88 10.25 -0.23
N THR A 77 13.14 9.31 0.36
CA THR A 77 13.71 8.32 1.28
C THR A 77 14.68 7.37 0.58
N ALA A 78 14.35 6.93 -0.63
CA ALA A 78 15.20 6.04 -1.41
C ALA A 78 16.49 6.76 -1.85
N PHE A 79 16.38 7.97 -2.40
CA PHE A 79 17.52 8.66 -3.00
C PHE A 79 18.37 9.44 -1.99
N GLU A 80 17.76 10.17 -1.05
CA GLU A 80 18.51 11.02 -0.12
C GLU A 80 19.01 10.22 1.09
N ARG A 81 18.25 9.22 1.54
CA ARG A 81 18.56 8.44 2.74
C ARG A 81 19.09 7.05 2.44
N SER A 82 19.25 6.69 1.16
CA SER A 82 19.70 5.37 0.71
C SER A 82 18.90 4.22 1.32
N THR A 83 17.62 4.46 1.64
CA THR A 83 16.74 3.50 2.32
C THR A 83 15.77 2.90 1.29
N PRO A 84 15.85 1.60 0.97
CA PRO A 84 14.99 1.02 -0.06
C PRO A 84 13.50 1.09 0.31
N VAL A 85 12.68 1.50 -0.66
CA VAL A 85 11.22 1.55 -0.53
C VAL A 85 10.57 0.72 -1.64
N LEU A 86 9.69 -0.21 -1.25
CA LEU A 86 8.86 -1.00 -2.15
C LEU A 86 7.39 -0.61 -1.97
N ILE A 87 6.69 -0.35 -3.08
CA ILE A 87 5.27 0.02 -3.05
C ILE A 87 4.49 -0.92 -3.95
N SER A 88 3.38 -1.46 -3.45
CA SER A 88 2.38 -2.19 -4.24
C SER A 88 1.20 -1.27 -4.60
N ASN A 89 0.74 -1.35 -5.85
CA ASN A 89 -0.47 -0.64 -6.30
C ASN A 89 -1.02 -1.28 -7.59
N HIS A 90 -2.20 -0.83 -8.02
CA HIS A 90 -2.69 -1.15 -9.36
C HIS A 90 -1.82 -0.53 -10.45
N ASP A 91 -1.62 -1.28 -11.53
CA ASP A 91 -0.95 -0.77 -12.74
C ASP A 91 -1.93 0.12 -13.54
N THR A 92 -1.82 1.43 -13.35
CA THR A 92 -2.65 2.46 -13.98
C THR A 92 -1.76 3.54 -14.58
N VAL A 93 -2.32 4.35 -15.50
CA VAL A 93 -1.61 5.53 -16.03
C VAL A 93 -1.19 6.49 -14.92
N TRP A 94 -2.01 6.64 -13.87
CA TRP A 94 -1.69 7.52 -12.75
C TRP A 94 -0.54 6.98 -11.90
N THR A 95 -0.61 5.72 -11.48
CA THR A 95 0.43 5.08 -10.65
C THR A 95 1.77 4.99 -11.39
N ARG A 96 1.77 4.67 -12.69
CA ARG A 96 2.98 4.74 -13.52
C ARG A 96 3.61 6.13 -13.57
N LYS A 97 2.80 7.18 -13.53
CA LYS A 97 3.28 8.57 -13.54
C LYS A 97 3.94 8.94 -12.21
N ILE A 98 3.25 8.72 -11.09
CA ILE A 98 3.77 9.11 -9.77
C ILE A 98 4.98 8.27 -9.32
N TYR A 99 5.10 7.03 -9.80
CA TYR A 99 6.25 6.16 -9.52
C TYR A 99 7.28 6.13 -10.65
N SER A 100 7.29 7.14 -11.53
CA SER A 100 8.14 7.13 -12.74
C SER A 100 9.65 7.11 -12.47
N GLN A 101 10.08 7.54 -11.28
CA GLN A 101 11.49 7.51 -10.86
C GLN A 101 11.90 6.16 -10.22
N ALA A 102 10.94 5.26 -9.98
CA ALA A 102 11.20 3.94 -9.43
C ALA A 102 11.39 2.90 -10.55
N LYS A 103 12.00 1.77 -10.19
CA LYS A 103 11.94 0.56 -11.04
C LYS A 103 10.53 -0.04 -10.94
N LEU A 104 9.84 -0.12 -12.08
CA LEU A 104 8.49 -0.67 -12.15
C LEU A 104 8.51 -2.15 -12.56
N ASP A 105 8.13 -3.04 -11.64
CA ASP A 105 7.95 -4.46 -11.89
C ASP A 105 6.44 -4.81 -11.93
N ALA A 106 5.95 -5.22 -13.10
CA ALA A 106 4.54 -5.55 -13.30
C ALA A 106 4.26 -7.04 -13.03
N ILE A 107 3.26 -7.34 -12.20
CA ILE A 107 2.84 -8.70 -11.88
C ILE A 107 1.51 -9.00 -12.58
N GLN A 108 1.51 -10.00 -13.45
CA GLN A 108 0.28 -10.46 -14.10
C GLN A 108 -0.56 -11.29 -13.11
N VAL A 109 -1.54 -10.66 -12.49
CA VAL A 109 -2.52 -11.35 -11.66
C VAL A 109 -3.71 -11.80 -12.52
N LYS A 110 -4.10 -13.08 -12.41
CA LYS A 110 -5.38 -13.52 -12.95
C LYS A 110 -6.48 -12.78 -12.20
N ARG A 111 -7.17 -11.86 -12.87
CA ARG A 111 -8.39 -11.27 -12.32
C ARG A 111 -9.45 -12.36 -12.31
N THR A 112 -9.63 -13.03 -11.17
CA THR A 112 -10.85 -13.78 -10.92
C THR A 112 -11.96 -12.75 -10.75
N ILE A 113 -12.48 -12.25 -11.86
CA ILE A 113 -13.82 -11.66 -11.86
C ILE A 113 -14.70 -12.83 -11.48
N SER A 114 -15.20 -12.87 -10.26
CA SER A 114 -16.34 -13.69 -9.92
C SER A 114 -17.58 -12.96 -10.45
N PRO A 115 -18.18 -13.35 -11.58
CA PRO A 115 -19.58 -13.07 -11.77
C PRO A 115 -20.35 -14.12 -10.96
N LYS A 116 -21.10 -13.69 -9.95
CA LYS A 116 -22.40 -14.25 -9.47
C LYS A 116 -22.58 -13.98 -7.97
N GLY A 117 -23.77 -13.67 -7.47
CA GLY A 117 -25.08 -13.83 -8.10
C GLY A 117 -26.08 -12.80 -7.62
N THR A 118 -26.91 -12.36 -8.56
CA THR A 118 -28.29 -11.95 -8.31
C THR A 118 -28.98 -13.00 -7.44
N GLY A 119 -29.51 -12.56 -6.30
CA GLY A 119 -30.53 -13.21 -5.49
C GLY A 119 -31.40 -12.11 -4.92
#